data_AF-A0A9X8BYX7-F1
#
_entry.id   AF-A0A9X8BYX7-F1
#
_cell.length_a   1.000
_cell.length_b   1.000
_cell.length_c   1.000
_cell.angle_alpha   90.00
_cell.angle_beta   90.00
_cell.angle_gamma   90.00
#
_symmetry.space_group_name_H-M   'P 1'
#
loop_
_entity.id
_entity.type
_entity.pdbx_description
1 polymer ?
#
loop_
_entity_poly.entity_id
_entity_poly.type
_entity_poly.pdbx_seq_one_letter_code
_entity_poly.pdbx_strand_id
1 'polypeptide(L)'
;MNQVSDQLEVAIVQGLEKHVRSFMNKGVVAFTPSTLDATLLRMKGEVERLFQDKYAVLDLVDEAIGLSQRNRYNQYNMSPLEMAKFHFIKEELKFSVAWTRQDILNSIEEYLNKDKELPRTKVNVLSLLANEDNFGSNEEMVKFIDGHELDILKDFTRHIYLTMNKETGVRDLHFYHYVPENYLKLENITLRLKYVFLNLVDRNKELDWNEIESLLNTSNLELVRKIKGLA
;
A
#
# COMPACT_ATOMS: atom_id res chain seq x y z
N MET A 1 9.10 20.06 16.45
CA MET A 1 8.36 19.32 15.41
C MET A 1 7.88 18.03 16.04
N ASN A 2 6.56 17.79 16.07
CA ASN A 2 6.04 16.49 16.48
C ASN A 2 6.40 15.50 15.37
N GLN A 3 7.22 14.49 15.70
CA GLN A 3 7.55 13.42 14.76
C GLN A 3 6.25 12.72 14.36
N VAL A 4 5.99 12.69 13.06
CA VAL A 4 4.91 11.88 12.49
C VAL A 4 5.26 10.42 12.77
N SER A 5 4.31 9.65 13.31
CA SER A 5 4.53 8.22 13.58
C SER A 5 4.93 7.48 12.29
N ASP A 6 5.91 6.57 12.36
CA ASP A 6 6.33 5.66 11.28
C ASP A 6 5.11 5.02 10.56
N GLN A 7 4.01 4.78 11.27
CA GLN A 7 2.77 4.21 10.72
C GLN A 7 1.97 5.20 9.86
N LEU A 8 2.03 6.50 10.17
CA LEU A 8 1.39 7.54 9.36
C LEU A 8 2.16 7.76 8.06
N GLU A 9 3.49 7.76 8.11
CA GLU A 9 4.32 7.88 6.92
C GLU A 9 3.98 6.78 5.90
N VAL A 10 3.80 5.55 6.39
CA VAL A 10 3.31 4.43 5.60
C VAL A 10 1.94 4.72 5.02
N ALA A 11 0.97 5.09 5.85
CA ALA A 11 -0.40 5.32 5.39
C ALA A 11 -0.48 6.35 4.25
N ILE A 12 0.30 7.43 4.37
CA ILE A 12 0.39 8.49 3.38
C ILE A 12 0.91 7.96 2.06
N VAL A 13 2.08 7.30 2.03
CA VAL A 13 2.65 6.83 0.76
C VAL A 13 1.72 5.81 0.08
N GLN A 14 1.15 4.89 0.84
CA GLN A 14 0.27 3.86 0.31
C GLN A 14 -1.02 4.42 -0.30
N GLY A 15 -1.64 5.39 0.38
CA GLY A 15 -2.82 6.07 -0.12
C GLY A 15 -2.54 6.92 -1.35
N LEU A 16 -1.41 7.64 -1.36
CA LEU A 16 -0.98 8.42 -2.51
C LEU A 16 -0.67 7.54 -3.73
N GLU A 17 0.06 6.43 -3.54
CA GLU A 17 0.40 5.49 -4.62
C GLU A 17 -0.86 4.95 -5.30
N LYS A 18 -1.87 4.53 -4.53
CA LYS A 18 -3.16 4.06 -5.04
C LYS A 18 -3.79 5.07 -6.01
N HIS A 19 -3.83 6.35 -5.64
CA HIS A 19 -4.45 7.39 -6.45
C HIS A 19 -3.59 7.78 -7.65
N VAL A 20 -2.26 7.88 -7.48
CA VAL A 20 -1.33 8.16 -8.59
C VAL A 20 -1.38 7.05 -9.64
N ARG A 21 -1.37 5.78 -9.24
CA ARG A 21 -1.52 4.64 -10.17
C ARG A 21 -2.87 4.65 -10.90
N SER A 22 -3.95 5.09 -10.25
CA SER A 22 -5.24 5.28 -10.94
C SER A 22 -5.14 6.28 -12.09
N PHE A 23 -4.39 7.38 -11.91
CA PHE A 23 -4.14 8.35 -12.98
C PHE A 23 -3.20 7.80 -14.06
N MET A 24 -2.19 7.01 -13.69
CA MET A 24 -1.34 6.31 -14.65
C MET A 24 -2.15 5.36 -15.54
N ASN A 25 -3.01 4.55 -14.95
CA ASN A 25 -3.86 3.59 -15.68
C ASN A 25 -4.87 4.28 -16.62
N LYS A 26 -5.27 5.52 -16.29
CA LYS A 26 -6.13 6.36 -17.15
C LYS A 26 -5.35 7.12 -18.24
N GLY A 27 -4.02 6.94 -18.31
CA GLY A 27 -3.16 7.65 -19.26
C GLY A 27 -2.99 9.15 -18.97
N VAL A 28 -3.30 9.58 -17.76
CA VAL A 28 -3.28 11.01 -17.35
C VAL A 28 -1.87 11.46 -16.97
N VAL A 29 -1.09 10.55 -16.39
CA VAL A 29 0.32 10.76 -16.03
C VAL A 29 1.13 9.53 -16.41
N ALA A 30 2.40 9.73 -16.72
CA ALA A 30 3.32 8.63 -17.00
C ALA A 30 4.56 8.79 -16.13
N PHE A 31 4.88 7.75 -15.37
CA PHE A 31 6.07 7.67 -14.54
C PHE A 31 6.82 6.39 -14.87
N THR A 32 8.15 6.47 -14.91
CA THR A 32 9.00 5.30 -14.72
C THR A 32 8.93 4.87 -13.24
N PRO A 33 9.31 3.62 -12.89
CA PRO A 33 9.37 3.20 -11.49
C PRO A 33 10.16 4.18 -10.60
N SER A 34 11.37 4.56 -11.03
CA SER A 34 12.23 5.49 -10.29
C SER A 34 11.65 6.90 -10.12
N THR A 35 10.91 7.41 -11.11
CA THR A 35 10.30 8.75 -11.04
C THR A 35 8.99 8.74 -10.25
N LEU A 36 8.28 7.61 -10.22
CA LEU A 36 7.13 7.41 -9.34
C LEU A 36 7.57 7.50 -7.88
N ASP A 37 8.64 6.80 -7.52
CA ASP A 37 9.14 6.75 -6.14
C ASP A 37 9.56 8.12 -5.62
N ALA A 38 10.36 8.85 -6.41
CA ALA A 38 10.75 10.22 -6.08
C ALA A 38 9.54 11.17 -5.96
N THR A 39 8.53 10.96 -6.78
CA THR A 39 7.29 11.74 -6.75
C THR A 39 6.47 11.44 -5.49
N LEU A 40 6.31 10.17 -5.13
CA LEU A 40 5.58 9.75 -3.93
C LEU A 40 6.28 10.25 -2.65
N LEU A 41 7.61 10.19 -2.58
CA LEU A 41 8.38 10.74 -1.46
C LEU A 41 8.14 12.25 -1.31
N ARG A 42 8.21 13.00 -2.42
CA ARG A 42 7.92 14.44 -2.40
C ARG A 42 6.49 14.71 -1.94
N MET A 43 5.52 13.97 -2.47
CA MET A 43 4.12 14.12 -2.11
C MET A 43 3.84 13.73 -0.65
N LYS A 44 4.55 12.73 -0.10
CA LYS A 44 4.51 12.38 1.32
C LYS A 44 4.84 13.60 2.17
N GLY A 45 5.99 14.22 1.93
CA GLY A 45 6.42 15.40 2.67
C GLY A 45 5.52 16.62 2.46
N GLU A 46 4.83 16.73 1.33
CA GLU A 46 3.78 17.75 1.14
C GLU A 46 2.53 17.45 1.98
N VAL A 47 2.06 16.21 2.01
CA VAL A 47 0.88 15.81 2.79
C VAL A 47 1.13 15.90 4.30
N GLU A 48 2.33 15.52 4.77
CA GLU A 48 2.72 15.70 6.16
C GLU A 48 2.70 17.18 6.56
N ARG A 49 3.21 18.07 5.70
CA ARG A 49 3.16 19.52 5.91
C ARG A 49 1.72 20.04 5.88
N LEU A 50 0.88 19.54 4.97
CA LEU A 50 -0.54 19.87 4.94
C LEU A 50 -1.21 19.50 6.27
N PHE A 51 -1.02 18.28 6.79
CA PHE A 51 -1.64 17.93 8.07
C PHE A 51 -1.13 18.73 9.26
N GLN A 52 0.12 19.22 9.22
CA GLN A 52 0.65 20.14 10.22
C GLN A 52 0.04 21.56 10.10
N ASP A 53 -0.31 21.98 8.88
CA ASP A 53 -0.98 23.24 8.58
C ASP A 53 -2.45 23.01 8.16
N LYS A 54 -3.32 22.91 9.16
CA LYS A 54 -4.75 22.59 8.98
C LYS A 54 -5.46 23.54 8.01
N TYR A 55 -5.00 24.79 7.88
CA TYR A 55 -5.58 25.75 6.93
C TYR A 55 -5.24 25.42 5.48
N ALA A 56 -4.02 24.94 5.22
CA ALA A 56 -3.63 24.48 3.89
C ALA A 56 -4.43 23.23 3.43
N VAL A 57 -4.84 22.36 4.37
CA VAL A 57 -5.78 21.27 4.07
C VAL A 57 -7.15 21.82 3.67
N LEU A 58 -7.66 22.81 4.40
CA LEU A 58 -8.93 23.45 4.07
C LEU A 58 -8.89 24.10 2.68
N ASP A 59 -7.81 24.79 2.33
CA ASP A 59 -7.67 25.43 1.02
C ASP A 59 -7.71 24.39 -0.12
N LEU A 60 -6.97 23.28 0.03
CA LEU A 60 -6.99 22.18 -0.94
C LEU A 60 -8.38 21.56 -1.09
N VAL A 61 -9.09 21.36 0.03
CA VAL A 61 -10.45 20.79 0.05
C VAL A 61 -11.45 21.75 -0.58
N ASP A 62 -11.38 23.04 -0.24
CA ASP A 62 -12.28 24.07 -0.76
C ASP A 62 -12.08 24.29 -2.26
N GLU A 63 -10.84 24.26 -2.74
CA GLU A 63 -10.53 24.31 -4.17
C GLU A 63 -11.16 23.12 -4.90
N ALA A 64 -10.93 21.89 -4.41
CA ALA A 64 -11.46 20.68 -5.02
C ALA A 64 -13.00 20.67 -5.03
N ILE A 65 -13.65 21.06 -3.93
CA ILE A 65 -15.11 21.17 -3.83
C ILE A 65 -15.63 22.26 -4.78
N GLY A 66 -15.01 23.43 -4.79
CA GLY A 66 -15.39 24.55 -5.66
C GLY A 66 -15.29 24.20 -7.13
N LEU A 67 -14.23 23.49 -7.53
CA LEU A 67 -14.10 22.94 -8.89
C LEU A 67 -15.18 21.89 -9.18
N SER A 68 -15.49 21.01 -8.23
CA SER A 68 -16.52 19.97 -8.39
C SER A 68 -17.90 20.57 -8.58
N GLN A 69 -18.29 21.56 -7.78
CA GLN A 69 -19.59 22.24 -7.88
C GLN A 69 -19.78 22.98 -9.21
N ARG A 70 -18.67 23.41 -9.82
CA ARG A 70 -18.65 24.09 -11.13
C ARG A 70 -18.50 23.12 -12.30
N ASN A 71 -18.51 21.79 -12.07
CA ASN A 71 -18.20 20.76 -13.06
C ASN A 71 -16.84 20.96 -13.77
N ARG A 72 -15.86 21.49 -13.03
CA ARG A 72 -14.50 21.80 -13.51
C ARG A 72 -13.42 20.96 -12.85
N TYR A 73 -13.78 20.02 -11.97
CA TYR A 73 -12.82 19.12 -11.33
C TYR A 73 -12.27 18.11 -12.34
N ASN A 74 -11.11 18.44 -12.92
CA ASN A 74 -10.41 17.65 -13.91
C ASN A 74 -8.92 18.03 -13.96
N GLN A 75 -8.12 17.21 -14.65
CA GLN A 75 -6.66 17.34 -14.73
C GLN A 75 -6.12 18.67 -15.30
N TYR A 76 -6.98 19.46 -15.95
CA TYR A 76 -6.60 20.77 -16.52
C TYR A 76 -6.75 21.90 -15.51
N ASN A 77 -7.66 21.75 -14.53
CA ASN A 77 -7.94 22.77 -13.53
C ASN A 77 -7.37 22.44 -12.15
N MET A 78 -6.93 21.20 -11.93
CA MET A 78 -6.21 20.75 -10.73
C MET A 78 -5.22 19.68 -11.16
N SER A 79 -3.96 19.78 -10.72
CA SER A 79 -2.96 18.82 -11.15
C SER A 79 -3.32 17.40 -10.66
N PRO A 80 -3.03 16.34 -11.43
CA PRO A 80 -3.32 14.96 -11.00
C PRO A 80 -2.71 14.60 -9.64
N LEU A 81 -1.57 15.20 -9.29
CA LEU A 81 -0.93 15.00 -7.99
C LEU A 81 -1.69 15.69 -6.86
N GLU A 82 -2.21 16.91 -7.08
CA GLU A 82 -3.08 17.57 -6.10
C GLU A 82 -4.42 16.85 -5.95
N MET A 83 -4.99 16.36 -7.06
CA MET A 83 -6.16 15.49 -7.02
C MET A 83 -5.89 14.23 -6.19
N ALA A 84 -4.71 13.60 -6.34
CA ALA A 84 -4.31 12.43 -5.55
C ALA A 84 -4.18 12.76 -4.06
N LYS A 85 -3.58 13.92 -3.70
CA LYS A 85 -3.53 14.42 -2.31
C LYS A 85 -4.94 14.61 -1.74
N PHE A 86 -5.82 15.28 -2.48
CA PHE A 86 -7.21 15.50 -2.08
C PHE A 86 -7.97 14.18 -1.88
N HIS A 87 -7.84 13.23 -2.82
CA HIS A 87 -8.51 11.92 -2.72
C HIS A 87 -8.01 11.12 -1.52
N PHE A 88 -6.71 11.12 -1.23
CA PHE A 88 -6.15 10.51 -0.03
C PHE A 88 -6.72 11.15 1.24
N ILE A 89 -6.63 12.49 1.36
CA ILE A 89 -7.14 13.23 2.52
C ILE A 89 -8.63 12.97 2.72
N LYS A 90 -9.43 12.96 1.66
CA LYS A 90 -10.86 12.65 1.71
C LYS A 90 -11.13 11.25 2.24
N GLU A 91 -10.38 10.24 1.79
CA GLU A 91 -10.55 8.85 2.24
C GLU A 91 -10.15 8.68 3.72
N GLU A 92 -9.01 9.23 4.11
CA GLU A 92 -8.50 9.12 5.48
C GLU A 92 -9.37 9.86 6.49
N LEU A 93 -9.79 11.07 6.15
CA LEU A 93 -10.59 11.90 7.05
C LEU A 93 -12.07 11.51 7.05
N LYS A 94 -12.53 10.59 6.21
CA LYS A 94 -13.96 10.20 6.24
C LYS A 94 -14.86 11.21 5.53
N PHE A 95 -14.30 12.10 4.70
CA PHE A 95 -14.95 13.36 4.30
C PHE A 95 -16.22 13.14 3.46
N SER A 96 -17.30 13.81 3.87
CA SER A 96 -18.56 13.92 3.14
C SER A 96 -18.80 15.35 2.64
N VAL A 97 -19.48 15.48 1.49
CA VAL A 97 -19.79 16.77 0.84
C VAL A 97 -20.65 17.69 1.73
N ALA A 98 -21.30 17.15 2.77
CA ALA A 98 -22.13 17.90 3.71
C ALA A 98 -21.36 18.50 4.91
N TRP A 99 -20.06 18.29 5.01
CA TRP A 99 -19.27 18.74 6.16
C TRP A 99 -18.96 20.23 6.12
N THR A 100 -18.95 20.87 7.30
CA THR A 100 -18.48 22.24 7.48
C THR A 100 -16.95 22.28 7.59
N ARG A 101 -16.34 23.46 7.42
CA ARG A 101 -14.90 23.65 7.68
C ARG A 101 -14.49 23.20 9.09
N GLN A 102 -15.35 23.40 10.08
CA GLN A 102 -15.07 22.97 11.46
C GLN A 102 -15.03 21.43 11.59
N ASP A 103 -15.92 20.72 10.89
CA ASP A 103 -15.94 19.25 10.91
C ASP A 103 -14.65 18.66 10.32
N ILE A 104 -14.13 19.30 9.25
CA ILE A 104 -12.85 18.94 8.63
C ILE A 104 -11.70 19.17 9.62
N LEU A 105 -11.65 20.33 10.29
CA LEU A 105 -10.60 20.64 11.28
C LEU A 105 -10.60 19.64 12.43
N ASN A 106 -11.78 19.31 12.97
CA ASN A 106 -11.93 18.32 14.03
C ASN A 106 -11.45 16.94 13.56
N SER A 107 -11.79 16.54 12.33
CA SER A 107 -11.35 15.27 11.74
C SER A 107 -9.83 15.22 11.53
N ILE A 108 -9.20 16.33 11.16
CA ILE A 108 -7.73 16.42 11.05
C ILE A 108 -7.09 16.24 12.43
N GLU A 109 -7.64 16.88 13.47
CA GLU A 109 -7.16 16.71 14.84
C GLU A 109 -7.31 15.27 15.34
N GLU A 110 -8.48 14.66 15.15
CA GLU A 110 -8.71 13.25 15.45
C GLU A 110 -7.74 12.34 14.68
N TYR A 111 -7.52 12.62 13.40
CA TYR A 111 -6.61 11.85 12.55
C TYR A 111 -5.16 11.93 13.01
N LEU A 112 -4.70 13.09 13.47
CA LEU A 112 -3.36 13.26 14.02
C LEU A 112 -3.17 12.57 15.37
N ASN A 113 -4.24 12.51 16.17
CA ASN A 113 -4.20 11.99 17.54
C ASN A 113 -4.54 10.50 17.67
N LYS A 114 -4.98 9.84 16.60
CA LYS A 114 -5.38 8.43 16.62
C LYS A 114 -4.18 7.47 16.44
N ASP A 115 -4.14 6.39 17.23
CA ASP A 115 -3.28 5.23 16.96
C ASP A 115 -3.61 4.66 15.57
N LYS A 116 -2.65 4.70 14.66
CA LYS A 116 -2.89 4.40 13.25
C LYS A 116 -2.66 2.92 12.98
N GLU A 117 -3.73 2.20 12.67
CA GLU A 117 -3.59 0.92 11.99
C GLU A 117 -3.06 1.19 10.57
N LEU A 118 -1.98 0.49 10.19
CA LEU A 118 -1.43 0.57 8.83
C LEU A 118 -2.53 0.23 7.82
N PRO A 119 -2.80 1.07 6.80
CA PRO A 119 -3.83 0.78 5.83
C PRO A 119 -3.54 -0.54 5.13
N ARG A 120 -4.54 -1.42 5.09
CA ARG A 120 -4.48 -2.69 4.35
C ARG A 120 -4.59 -2.42 2.86
N THR A 121 -3.63 -1.75 2.25
CA THR A 121 -3.55 -1.71 0.79
C THR A 121 -3.32 -3.12 0.25
N LYS A 122 -4.16 -3.52 -0.73
CA LYS A 122 -3.98 -4.72 -1.53
C LYS A 122 -2.72 -4.55 -2.40
N VAL A 123 -1.57 -4.85 -1.81
CA VAL A 123 -0.33 -4.98 -2.58
C VAL A 123 -0.47 -6.23 -3.41
N ASN A 124 -0.28 -6.13 -4.72
CA ASN A 124 -0.20 -7.32 -5.56
C ASN A 124 1.13 -8.03 -5.25
N VAL A 125 1.10 -8.85 -4.21
CA VAL A 125 2.26 -9.62 -3.71
C VAL A 125 2.84 -10.48 -4.84
N LEU A 126 2.01 -10.97 -5.77
CA LEU A 126 2.47 -11.74 -6.93
C LEU A 126 3.40 -10.92 -7.83
N SER A 127 3.06 -9.66 -8.11
CA SER A 127 3.93 -8.78 -8.90
C SER A 127 5.26 -8.42 -8.20
N LEU A 128 5.28 -8.36 -6.87
CA LEU A 128 6.52 -8.12 -6.11
C LEU A 128 7.41 -9.36 -6.09
N LEU A 129 6.78 -10.54 -6.02
CA LEU A 129 7.48 -11.82 -6.08
C LEU A 129 8.08 -12.08 -7.47
N ALA A 130 7.36 -11.75 -8.54
CA ALA A 130 7.80 -11.94 -9.92
C ALA A 130 8.72 -10.83 -10.45
N ASN A 131 9.12 -9.87 -9.60
CA ASN A 131 10.06 -8.82 -10.00
C ASN A 131 11.47 -9.43 -10.13
N GLU A 132 12.22 -9.04 -11.17
CA GLU A 132 13.52 -9.64 -11.54
C GLU A 132 14.57 -9.55 -10.41
N ASP A 133 14.44 -8.56 -9.52
CA ASP A 133 15.30 -8.39 -8.35
C ASP A 133 14.99 -9.34 -7.18
N ASN A 134 13.84 -10.03 -7.19
CA ASN A 134 13.38 -10.92 -6.11
C ASN A 134 13.41 -12.40 -6.51
N PHE A 135 12.62 -12.78 -7.51
CA PHE A 135 12.68 -14.10 -8.15
C PHE A 135 12.64 -13.86 -9.65
N GLY A 136 13.70 -14.22 -10.36
CA GLY A 136 13.90 -13.88 -11.77
C GLY A 136 12.79 -14.40 -12.69
N SER A 137 12.01 -15.40 -12.24
CA SER A 137 10.76 -15.78 -12.90
C SER A 137 9.73 -16.43 -11.94
N ASN A 138 8.49 -16.54 -12.43
CA ASN A 138 7.43 -17.29 -11.76
C ASN A 138 7.83 -18.77 -11.53
N GLU A 139 8.56 -19.39 -12.46
CA GLU A 139 9.06 -20.75 -12.30
C GLU A 139 10.14 -20.87 -11.22
N GLU A 140 10.99 -19.85 -11.04
CA GLU A 140 11.99 -19.84 -9.96
C GLU A 140 11.33 -19.69 -8.59
N MET A 141 10.31 -18.83 -8.49
CA MET A 141 9.49 -18.72 -7.29
C MET A 141 8.84 -20.07 -6.95
N VAL A 142 8.26 -20.77 -7.94
CA VAL A 142 7.67 -22.11 -7.74
C VAL A 142 8.72 -23.10 -7.24
N LYS A 143 9.90 -23.17 -7.88
CA LYS A 143 10.99 -24.07 -7.46
C LYS A 143 11.51 -23.77 -6.07
N PHE A 144 11.65 -22.50 -5.72
CA PHE A 144 12.07 -22.08 -4.38
C PHE A 144 11.08 -22.57 -3.33
N ILE A 145 9.77 -22.42 -3.57
CA ILE A 145 8.73 -22.79 -2.62
C ILE A 145 8.55 -24.31 -2.53
N ASP A 146 8.62 -25.02 -3.67
CA ASP A 146 8.53 -26.48 -3.78
C ASP A 146 9.72 -27.17 -3.10
N GLY A 147 10.92 -26.59 -3.22
CA GLY A 147 12.13 -27.09 -2.55
C GLY A 147 12.18 -26.87 -1.04
N HIS A 148 11.24 -26.11 -0.46
CA HIS A 148 11.21 -25.82 0.98
C HIS A 148 10.09 -26.59 1.70
N GLU A 149 10.47 -27.72 2.29
CA GLU A 149 9.66 -28.53 3.20
C GLU A 149 9.01 -27.72 4.35
N LEU A 150 8.03 -28.31 5.04
CA LEU A 150 7.30 -27.74 6.20
C LEU A 150 8.22 -27.08 7.26
N ASP A 151 9.51 -27.42 7.28
CA ASP A 151 10.50 -26.88 8.20
C ASP A 151 10.85 -25.39 8.01
N ILE A 152 10.56 -24.77 6.85
CA ILE A 152 10.75 -23.30 6.71
C ILE A 152 9.87 -22.50 7.69
N LEU A 153 8.74 -23.07 8.14
CA LEU A 153 7.87 -22.44 9.13
C LEU A 153 8.45 -22.48 10.55
N LYS A 154 9.38 -23.40 10.80
CA LYS A 154 10.08 -23.54 12.08
C LYS A 154 11.31 -22.62 12.13
N ASP A 155 11.85 -22.26 10.97
CA ASP A 155 13.01 -21.39 10.82
C ASP A 155 12.60 -19.96 10.40
N PHE A 156 12.25 -19.14 11.39
CA PHE A 156 11.81 -17.76 11.19
C PHE A 156 12.83 -16.87 10.46
N THR A 157 14.10 -17.29 10.43
CA THR A 157 15.19 -16.60 9.75
C THR A 157 15.00 -16.59 8.23
N ARG A 158 14.32 -17.62 7.70
CA ARG A 158 14.02 -17.82 6.27
C ARG A 158 12.66 -17.26 5.86
N HIS A 159 11.95 -16.60 6.77
CA HIS A 159 10.68 -16.00 6.46
C HIS A 159 10.86 -14.74 5.60
N ILE A 160 10.08 -14.65 4.53
CA ILE A 160 9.94 -13.50 3.65
C ILE A 160 8.89 -12.56 4.25
N TYR A 161 9.25 -11.29 4.36
CA TYR A 161 8.40 -10.21 4.81
C TYR A 161 8.17 -9.23 3.68
N LEU A 162 6.92 -8.78 3.54
CA LEU A 162 6.60 -7.52 2.89
C LEU A 162 7.14 -6.41 3.79
N THR A 163 8.05 -5.65 3.23
CA THR A 163 8.69 -4.52 3.89
C THR A 163 8.41 -3.24 3.14
N MET A 164 8.64 -2.11 3.79
CA MET A 164 8.48 -0.82 3.15
C MET A 164 9.53 0.15 3.65
N ASN A 165 10.23 0.79 2.73
CA ASN A 165 11.17 1.85 3.05
C ASN A 165 10.44 2.99 3.79
N LYS A 166 10.90 3.37 4.98
CA LYS A 166 10.29 4.42 5.82
C LYS A 166 10.25 5.76 5.10
N GLU A 167 11.32 6.08 4.38
CA GLU A 167 11.45 7.34 3.69
C GLU A 167 10.61 7.31 2.41
N THR A 168 10.91 6.38 1.50
CA THR A 168 10.37 6.37 0.13
C THR A 168 9.01 5.70 0.01
N GLY A 169 8.61 4.89 0.99
CA GLY A 169 7.42 4.05 0.96
C GLY A 169 7.44 2.94 -0.10
N VAL A 170 8.59 2.69 -0.73
CA VAL A 170 8.79 1.57 -1.65
C VAL A 170 8.60 0.27 -0.90
N ARG A 171 7.73 -0.58 -1.43
CA ARG A 171 7.49 -1.91 -0.88
C ARG A 171 8.38 -2.93 -1.58
N ASP A 172 8.97 -3.80 -0.78
CA ASP A 172 9.83 -4.87 -1.28
C ASP A 172 9.74 -6.11 -0.40
N LEU A 173 10.31 -7.22 -0.87
CA LEU A 173 10.36 -8.47 -0.15
C LEU A 173 11.77 -8.68 0.40
N HIS A 174 11.84 -8.88 1.71
CA HIS A 174 13.11 -9.19 2.36
C HIS A 174 12.95 -10.41 3.24
N PHE A 175 13.98 -11.26 3.30
CA PHE A 175 14.06 -12.23 4.38
C PHE A 175 14.22 -11.54 5.72
N TYR A 176 13.80 -12.20 6.79
CA TYR A 176 13.75 -11.62 8.14
C TYR A 176 15.05 -10.93 8.60
N HIS A 177 16.22 -11.47 8.23
CA HIS A 177 17.54 -10.94 8.57
C HIS A 177 18.12 -9.94 7.58
N TYR A 178 17.57 -9.86 6.37
CA TYR A 178 18.04 -8.94 5.33
C TYR A 178 17.19 -7.67 5.27
N VAL A 179 16.25 -7.46 6.20
CA VAL A 179 15.47 -6.22 6.26
C VAL A 179 16.39 -5.06 6.65
N PRO A 180 16.57 -4.04 5.79
CA PRO A 180 17.39 -2.88 6.10
C PRO A 180 16.77 -2.05 7.24
N GLU A 181 17.60 -1.34 8.02
CA GLU A 181 17.12 -0.55 9.17
C GLU A 181 16.13 0.56 8.80
N ASN A 182 16.28 1.13 7.60
CA ASN A 182 15.37 2.13 7.06
C ASN A 182 14.07 1.54 6.48
N TYR A 183 13.79 0.25 6.70
CA TYR A 183 12.56 -0.40 6.26
C TYR A 183 11.70 -0.86 7.46
N LEU A 184 10.38 -0.77 7.30
CA LEU A 184 9.39 -1.33 8.21
C LEU A 184 8.93 -2.70 7.73
N LYS A 185 8.86 -3.67 8.64
CA LYS A 185 8.21 -4.95 8.40
C LYS A 185 6.69 -4.75 8.45
N LEU A 186 6.01 -4.95 7.33
CA LEU A 186 4.56 -4.80 7.23
C LEU A 186 3.84 -6.12 7.48
N GLU A 187 4.27 -7.19 6.81
CA GLU A 187 3.57 -8.47 6.85
C GLU A 187 4.50 -9.66 6.57
N ASN A 188 4.27 -10.80 7.22
CA ASN A 188 4.91 -12.07 6.87
C ASN A 188 4.16 -12.72 5.69
N ILE A 189 4.84 -12.81 4.54
CA ILE A 189 4.29 -13.32 3.29
C ILE A 189 4.56 -14.83 3.11
N THR A 190 5.54 -15.38 3.85
CA THR A 190 5.90 -16.81 3.83
C THR A 190 4.71 -17.73 4.05
N LEU A 191 3.83 -17.40 5.01
CA LEU A 191 2.65 -18.20 5.32
C LEU A 191 1.64 -18.22 4.16
N ARG A 192 1.50 -17.09 3.46
CA ARG A 192 0.60 -16.95 2.30
C ARG A 192 1.11 -17.75 1.12
N LEU A 193 2.40 -17.58 0.80
CA LEU A 193 3.08 -18.37 -0.22
C LEU A 193 2.92 -19.85 0.05
N LYS A 194 3.21 -20.31 1.27
CA LYS A 194 3.09 -21.73 1.59
C LYS A 194 1.67 -22.26 1.44
N TYR A 195 0.65 -21.51 1.87
CA TYR A 195 -0.74 -21.93 1.71
C TYR A 195 -1.18 -22.01 0.25
N VAL A 196 -0.90 -20.96 -0.53
CA VAL A 196 -1.23 -20.90 -1.96
C VAL A 196 -0.61 -22.08 -2.69
N PHE A 197 0.67 -22.36 -2.42
CA PHE A 197 1.39 -23.38 -3.14
C PHE A 197 1.02 -24.80 -2.67
N LEU A 198 0.88 -25.05 -1.36
CA LEU A 198 0.43 -26.36 -0.86
C LEU A 198 -1.00 -26.74 -1.30
N ASN A 199 -1.87 -25.76 -1.58
CA ASN A 199 -3.26 -26.04 -1.96
C ASN A 199 -3.52 -25.99 -3.48
N LEU A 200 -2.63 -25.38 -4.26
CA LEU A 200 -2.79 -25.25 -5.71
C LEU A 200 -1.76 -26.03 -6.53
N VAL A 201 -0.54 -26.24 -6.01
CA VAL A 201 0.56 -26.89 -6.76
C VAL A 201 0.51 -28.42 -6.66
N ASP A 202 -0.17 -28.97 -5.64
CA ASP A 202 -0.25 -30.43 -5.41
C ASP A 202 -1.26 -31.16 -6.33
N ARG A 203 -1.61 -30.57 -7.47
CA ARG A 203 -2.48 -31.18 -8.47
C ARG A 203 -1.90 -30.85 -9.83
N ASN A 204 -1.61 -31.86 -10.66
CA ASN A 204 -1.23 -31.77 -12.08
C ASN A 204 -2.28 -31.01 -12.94
N LYS A 205 -2.60 -29.77 -12.58
CA LYS A 205 -3.49 -28.83 -13.25
C LYS A 205 -2.67 -27.60 -13.58
N GLU A 206 -2.95 -26.98 -14.71
CA GLU A 206 -2.40 -25.66 -15.02
C GLU A 206 -2.71 -24.70 -13.88
N LEU A 207 -1.69 -23.97 -13.42
CA LEU A 207 -1.81 -22.99 -12.34
C LEU A 207 -2.74 -21.85 -12.78
N ASP A 208 -3.88 -21.66 -12.11
CA ASP A 208 -4.72 -20.47 -12.30
C ASP A 208 -4.10 -19.29 -11.54
N TRP A 209 -3.35 -18.47 -12.28
CA TRP A 209 -2.69 -17.29 -11.73
C TRP A 209 -3.64 -16.25 -11.13
N ASN A 210 -4.90 -16.19 -11.58
CA ASN A 210 -5.89 -15.28 -11.00
C ASN A 210 -6.35 -15.77 -9.61
N GLU A 211 -6.48 -17.10 -9.44
CA GLU A 211 -6.75 -17.71 -8.14
C GLU A 211 -5.58 -17.52 -7.17
N ILE A 212 -4.35 -17.71 -7.65
CA ILE A 212 -3.11 -17.45 -6.90
C ILE A 212 -3.05 -15.99 -6.44
N GLU A 213 -3.29 -15.03 -7.33
CA GLU A 213 -3.30 -13.60 -7.00
C GLU A 213 -4.37 -13.29 -5.94
N SER A 214 -5.58 -13.83 -6.09
CA SER A 214 -6.68 -13.64 -5.13
C SER A 214 -6.32 -14.15 -3.73
N LEU A 215 -5.70 -15.33 -3.64
CA LEU A 215 -5.29 -15.91 -2.37
C LEU A 215 -4.11 -15.17 -1.73
N LEU A 216 -3.12 -14.73 -2.51
CA LEU A 216 -2.01 -13.90 -2.01
C LEU A 216 -2.49 -12.56 -1.45
N ASN A 217 -3.62 -12.06 -1.92
CA ASN A 217 -4.27 -10.85 -1.43
C ASN A 217 -5.19 -11.08 -0.20
N THR A 218 -5.39 -12.31 0.25
CA THR A 218 -6.24 -12.65 1.41
C THR A 218 -5.49 -12.38 2.72
N SER A 219 -6.17 -11.80 3.72
CA SER A 219 -5.55 -11.46 5.01
C SER A 219 -4.99 -12.68 5.76
N ASN A 220 -3.85 -12.53 6.45
CA ASN A 220 -3.19 -13.63 7.17
C ASN A 220 -4.11 -14.33 8.20
N LEU A 221 -4.93 -13.57 8.91
CA LEU A 221 -5.88 -14.12 9.88
C LEU A 221 -6.94 -15.01 9.21
N GLU A 222 -7.46 -14.58 8.07
CA GLU A 222 -8.45 -15.33 7.31
C GLU A 222 -7.83 -16.57 6.68
N LEU A 223 -6.58 -16.47 6.22
CA LEU A 223 -5.80 -17.61 5.75
C LEU A 223 -5.60 -18.66 6.84
N VAL A 224 -5.21 -18.24 8.05
CA VAL A 224 -5.03 -19.13 9.21
C VAL A 224 -6.35 -19.80 9.60
N ARG A 225 -7.48 -19.09 9.52
CA ARG A 225 -8.81 -19.68 9.75
C ARG A 225 -9.14 -20.75 8.71
N LYS A 226 -8.88 -20.48 7.42
CA LYS A 226 -9.04 -21.47 6.35
C LYS A 226 -8.12 -22.70 6.55
N ILE A 227 -6.86 -22.49 6.92
CA ILE A 227 -5.88 -23.56 7.21
C ILE A 227 -6.34 -24.46 8.36
N LYS A 228 -6.90 -23.86 9.42
CA LYS A 228 -7.37 -24.60 10.60
C LYS A 228 -8.75 -25.24 10.42
N GLY A 229 -9.38 -25.10 9.24
CA GLY A 229 -10.75 -25.57 9.01
C GLY A 229 -11.81 -24.85 9.84
N LEU A 230 -11.55 -23.58 10.19
CA LEU A 230 -12.40 -22.74 11.05
C LEU A 230 -13.24 -21.72 10.26
N ALA A 231 -13.32 -21.88 8.93
CA ALA A 231 -14.01 -20.99 8.00
C ALA A 231 -15.37 -21.56 7.59
#